data_AF-X1HS38-F1
#
_entry.id   AF-X1HS38-F1
#
_cell.length_a   1.000
_cell.length_b   1.000
_cell.length_c   1.000
_cell.angle_alpha   90.00
_cell.angle_beta   90.00
_cell.angle_gamma   90.00
#
_symmetry.space_group_name_H-M   'P 1'
#
loop_
_entity.id
_entity.type
_entity.pdbx_description
1 polymer ?
#
loop_
_entity_poly.entity_id
_entity_poly.type
_entity_poly.pdbx_seq_one_letter_code
_entity_poly.pdbx_strand_id
1 'polypeptide(L)'
;LIQESGLNSGFMITQYCSAALASENKSMCFPASADSIPTSMGQEDHVSMGSISARKALRIIYNLEKILAIELLCAAQAFDFRRPLKSSATLEACHAYIRQNIPHINEDVVLSEYIEIALEIIKSKELIKIANEVK
;
A
#
# COMPACT_ATOMS: atom_id res chain seq x y z
N LEU A 1 -7.25 15.09 7.45
CA LEU A 1 -8.08 14.50 6.38
C LEU A 1 -9.50 14.20 6.90
N ILE A 2 -10.06 15.09 7.73
CA ILE A 2 -11.41 15.03 8.29
C ILE A 2 -11.78 16.47 8.71
N GLN A 3 -13.06 16.84 8.76
CA GLN A 3 -13.46 18.22 9.07
C GLN A 3 -13.49 18.50 10.57
N GLU A 4 -14.21 17.70 11.35
CA GLU A 4 -14.39 17.89 12.79
C GLU A 4 -13.23 17.28 13.59
N SER A 5 -12.03 17.86 13.41
CA SER A 5 -10.84 17.45 14.14
C SER A 5 -10.97 17.72 15.64
N GLY A 6 -10.59 16.75 16.47
CA GLY A 6 -10.65 16.84 17.94
C GLY A 6 -11.66 15.89 18.57
N LEU A 7 -12.80 15.66 17.89
CA LEU A 7 -13.68 14.53 18.16
C LEU A 7 -13.33 13.33 17.27
N ASN A 8 -12.85 13.59 16.06
CA ASN A 8 -12.44 12.58 15.10
C ASN A 8 -10.91 12.56 14.93
N SER A 9 -10.35 11.36 14.88
CA SER A 9 -8.93 11.10 14.57
C SER A 9 -8.67 10.94 13.06
N GLY A 10 -9.72 10.63 12.29
CA GLY A 10 -9.67 10.37 10.87
C GLY A 10 -8.61 9.32 10.51
N PHE A 11 -7.74 9.68 9.58
CA PHE A 11 -6.74 8.78 9.01
C PHE A 11 -5.46 8.65 9.85
N MET A 12 -5.39 9.26 11.04
CA MET A 12 -4.18 9.28 11.86
C MET A 12 -3.56 7.89 12.08
N ILE A 13 -4.37 6.90 12.49
CA ILE A 13 -3.87 5.55 12.80
C ILE A 13 -3.43 4.80 11.54
N THR A 14 -3.99 5.09 10.37
CA THR A 14 -3.56 4.45 9.12
C THR A 14 -2.10 4.78 8.78
N GLN A 15 -1.64 5.97 9.13
CA GLN A 15 -0.22 6.34 8.98
C GLN A 15 0.68 5.45 9.84
N TYR A 16 0.21 5.03 11.02
CA TYR A 16 0.97 4.21 11.95
C TYR A 16 1.10 2.79 11.40
N CYS A 17 0.03 2.28 10.78
CA CYS A 17 0.05 1.02 10.04
C CYS A 17 1.07 1.05 8.89
N SER A 18 1.04 2.08 8.03
CA SER A 18 2.00 2.21 6.93
C SER A 18 3.44 2.32 7.45
N ALA A 19 3.68 3.09 8.51
CA ALA A 19 5.00 3.23 9.11
C ALA A 19 5.52 1.91 9.71
N ALA A 20 4.65 1.13 10.37
CA ALA A 20 5.00 -0.18 10.91
C ALA A 20 5.39 -1.16 9.80
N LEU A 21 4.60 -1.25 8.71
CA LEU A 21 4.89 -2.12 7.56
C LEU A 21 6.20 -1.71 6.88
N ALA A 22 6.45 -0.41 6.71
CA ALA A 22 7.69 0.09 6.15
C ALA A 22 8.89 -0.25 7.05
N SER A 23 8.74 -0.18 8.37
CA SER A 23 9.78 -0.56 9.33
C SER A 23 10.06 -2.07 9.31
N GLU A 24 9.02 -2.90 9.26
CA GLU A 24 9.14 -4.36 9.13
C GLU A 24 9.91 -4.73 7.85
N ASN A 25 9.60 -4.06 6.73
CA ASN A 25 10.31 -4.26 5.47
C ASN A 25 11.82 -4.00 5.59
N LYS A 26 12.25 -2.99 6.36
CA LYS A 26 13.68 -2.72 6.58
C LYS A 26 14.40 -3.91 7.18
N SER A 27 13.81 -4.55 8.18
CA SER A 27 14.37 -5.75 8.81
C SER A 27 14.48 -6.92 7.82
N MET A 28 13.62 -6.98 6.81
CA MET A 28 13.65 -8.00 5.76
C MET A 28 14.59 -7.68 4.59
N CYS A 29 15.10 -6.44 4.48
CA CYS A 29 15.96 -6.03 3.36
C CYS A 29 17.39 -6.58 3.43
N PHE A 30 17.77 -7.30 4.49
CA PHE A 30 19.07 -7.98 4.51
C PHE A 30 19.14 -9.07 3.41
N PRO A 31 20.19 -9.08 2.58
CA PRO A 31 20.32 -10.02 1.48
C PRO A 31 20.62 -11.43 2.01
N ALA A 32 19.59 -12.27 2.14
CA ALA A 32 19.82 -13.69 2.49
C ALA A 32 20.81 -14.42 1.55
N SER A 33 20.94 -14.00 0.29
CA SER A 33 21.94 -14.57 -0.64
C SER A 33 23.38 -14.15 -0.36
N ALA A 34 23.61 -13.24 0.57
CA ALA A 34 24.96 -12.92 1.07
C ALA A 34 25.43 -13.91 2.15
N ASP A 35 24.57 -14.84 2.57
CA ASP A 35 24.88 -15.89 3.54
C ASP A 35 24.99 -17.26 2.85
N SER A 36 25.82 -18.13 3.42
CA SER A 36 26.02 -19.51 2.99
C SER A 36 26.47 -20.35 4.17
N ILE A 37 25.76 -21.45 4.44
CA ILE A 37 26.10 -22.40 5.50
C ILE A 37 26.43 -23.73 4.80
N PRO A 38 27.70 -24.20 4.86
CA PRO A 38 28.10 -25.47 4.28
C PRO A 38 27.31 -26.64 4.83
N THR A 39 26.90 -27.54 3.96
CA THR A 39 26.20 -28.79 4.30
C THR A 39 26.98 -30.00 3.77
N SER A 40 26.54 -31.20 4.14
CA SER A 40 27.08 -32.46 3.60
C SER A 40 28.59 -32.61 3.80
N MET A 41 29.10 -32.27 5.00
CA MET A 41 30.53 -32.31 5.34
C MET A 41 31.42 -31.53 4.37
N GLY A 42 30.92 -30.41 3.82
CA GLY A 42 31.66 -29.56 2.89
C GLY A 42 31.56 -29.99 1.42
N GLN A 43 30.69 -30.95 1.09
CA GLN A 43 30.37 -31.25 -0.31
C GLN A 43 29.48 -30.18 -0.94
N GLU A 44 28.59 -29.59 -0.14
CA GLU A 44 27.78 -28.41 -0.49
C GLU A 44 28.34 -27.22 0.29
N ASP A 45 29.53 -26.77 -0.07
CA ASP A 45 30.29 -25.74 0.64
C ASP A 45 29.85 -24.30 0.30
N HIS A 46 29.09 -24.12 -0.79
CA HIS A 46 28.51 -22.84 -1.18
C HIS A 46 27.08 -22.99 -1.69
N VAL A 47 26.14 -22.27 -1.07
CA VAL A 47 24.70 -22.32 -1.41
C VAL A 47 24.11 -20.90 -1.46
N SER A 48 22.97 -20.75 -2.14
CA SER A 48 22.44 -19.42 -2.51
C SER A 48 21.45 -18.81 -1.50
N MET A 49 20.92 -19.61 -0.58
CA MET A 49 19.78 -19.23 0.28
C MET A 49 18.59 -18.61 -0.49
N GLY A 50 18.44 -18.97 -1.77
CA GLY A 50 17.50 -18.32 -2.70
C GLY A 50 16.03 -18.46 -2.32
N SER A 51 15.63 -19.57 -1.68
CA SER A 51 14.26 -19.79 -1.23
C SER A 51 13.84 -18.79 -0.13
N ILE A 52 14.77 -18.41 0.76
CA ILE A 52 14.55 -17.37 1.78
C ILE A 52 14.42 -16.00 1.09
N SER A 53 15.23 -15.75 0.06
CA SER A 53 15.13 -14.54 -0.76
C SER A 53 13.78 -14.39 -1.47
N ALA A 54 13.25 -15.46 -2.05
CA ALA A 54 11.94 -15.42 -2.69
C ALA A 54 10.80 -15.14 -1.68
N ARG A 55 10.81 -15.81 -0.52
CA ARG A 55 9.77 -15.61 0.52
C ARG A 55 9.77 -14.19 1.07
N LYS A 56 10.95 -13.62 1.36
CA LYS A 56 11.02 -12.24 1.85
C LYS A 56 10.56 -11.22 0.81
N ALA A 57 10.89 -11.44 -0.47
CA ALA A 57 10.45 -10.56 -1.55
C ALA A 57 8.92 -10.54 -1.65
N LEU A 58 8.26 -11.71 -1.60
CA LEU A 58 6.79 -11.79 -1.59
C LEU A 58 6.17 -11.08 -0.38
N ARG A 59 6.76 -11.23 0.82
CA ARG A 59 6.29 -10.53 2.02
C ARG A 59 6.44 -9.01 1.89
N ILE A 60 7.57 -8.53 1.38
CA ILE A 60 7.81 -7.10 1.17
C ILE A 60 6.80 -6.52 0.18
N ILE A 61 6.53 -7.21 -0.94
CA ILE A 61 5.53 -6.79 -1.92
C ILE A 61 4.15 -6.70 -1.27
N TYR A 62 3.74 -7.72 -0.52
CA TYR A 62 2.45 -7.70 0.19
C TYR A 62 2.33 -6.52 1.16
N ASN A 63 3.39 -6.22 1.91
CA ASN A 63 3.44 -5.07 2.80
C ASN A 63 3.37 -3.74 2.02
N LEU A 64 4.05 -3.66 0.87
CA LEU A 64 4.02 -2.49 -0.01
C LEU A 64 2.63 -2.25 -0.61
N GLU A 65 1.93 -3.30 -1.05
CA GLU A 65 0.56 -3.18 -1.56
C GLU A 65 -0.37 -2.56 -0.52
N LYS A 66 -0.23 -2.92 0.76
CA LYS A 66 -0.98 -2.31 1.87
C LYS A 66 -0.61 -0.84 2.12
N ILE A 67 0.68 -0.51 2.05
CA ILE A 67 1.14 0.88 2.18
C ILE A 67 0.51 1.74 1.07
N LEU A 68 0.52 1.24 -0.17
CA LEU A 68 -0.09 1.92 -1.32
C LEU A 68 -1.61 2.02 -1.19
N ALA A 69 -2.28 1.00 -0.63
CA ALA A 69 -3.72 1.05 -0.36
C ALA A 69 -4.07 2.17 0.64
N ILE A 70 -3.29 2.31 1.72
CA ILE A 70 -3.47 3.39 2.70
C ILE A 70 -3.17 4.76 2.08
N GLU A 71 -2.14 4.86 1.25
CA GLU A 71 -1.83 6.09 0.51
C GLU A 71 -2.99 6.48 -0.43
N LEU A 72 -3.56 5.51 -1.15
CA LEU A 72 -4.69 5.71 -2.05
C LEU A 72 -5.91 6.28 -1.32
N LEU A 73 -6.22 5.73 -0.15
CA LEU A 73 -7.30 6.23 0.72
C LEU A 73 -7.05 7.67 1.16
N CYS A 74 -5.84 7.96 1.65
CA CYS A 74 -5.47 9.30 2.08
C CYS A 74 -5.52 10.30 0.92
N ALA A 75 -5.04 9.90 -0.26
CA ALA A 75 -5.03 10.71 -1.46
C ALA A 75 -6.44 11.04 -1.96
N ALA A 76 -7.33 10.04 -2.05
CA ALA A 76 -8.72 10.26 -2.45
C ALA A 76 -9.45 11.20 -1.49
N GLN A 77 -9.22 11.04 -0.18
CA GLN A 77 -9.78 11.92 0.83
C GLN A 77 -9.23 13.35 0.71
N ALA A 78 -7.92 13.50 0.53
CA ALA A 78 -7.28 14.80 0.32
C ALA A 78 -7.80 15.50 -0.96
N PHE A 79 -8.05 14.73 -2.00
CA PHE A 79 -8.58 15.20 -3.28
C PHE A 79 -9.94 15.88 -3.09
N ASP A 80 -10.83 15.29 -2.29
CA ASP A 80 -12.15 15.87 -2.01
C ASP A 80 -12.05 17.19 -1.24
N PHE A 81 -11.13 17.29 -0.28
CA PHE A 81 -10.90 18.54 0.46
C PHE A 81 -10.39 19.69 -0.40
N ARG A 82 -9.90 19.41 -1.62
CA ARG A 82 -9.48 20.44 -2.57
C ARG A 82 -10.59 20.93 -3.48
N ARG A 83 -11.79 20.35 -3.43
CA ARG A 83 -12.93 20.84 -4.22
C ARG A 83 -13.24 22.30 -3.85
N PRO A 84 -13.59 23.15 -4.84
CA PRO A 84 -13.96 22.81 -6.23
C PRO A 84 -12.78 22.73 -7.23
N LEU A 85 -11.53 22.73 -6.78
CA LEU A 85 -10.39 22.54 -7.68
C LEU A 85 -10.47 21.18 -8.40
N LYS A 86 -9.98 21.16 -9.63
CA LYS A 86 -9.91 19.96 -10.47
C LYS A 86 -8.45 19.64 -10.79
N SER A 87 -8.15 18.35 -10.91
CA SER A 87 -6.85 17.85 -11.37
C SER A 87 -6.87 17.54 -12.86
N SER A 88 -5.85 16.83 -13.36
CA SER A 88 -5.82 16.30 -14.72
C SER A 88 -6.96 15.30 -14.96
N ALA A 89 -7.38 15.13 -16.21
CA ALA A 89 -8.43 14.19 -16.61
C ALA A 89 -8.16 12.76 -16.09
N THR A 90 -6.90 12.31 -16.20
CA THR A 90 -6.46 11.01 -15.69
C THR A 90 -6.69 10.86 -14.19
N LEU A 91 -6.28 11.85 -13.39
CA LEU A 91 -6.43 11.79 -11.94
C LEU A 91 -7.89 11.91 -11.50
N GLU A 92 -8.69 12.72 -12.21
CA GLU A 92 -10.15 12.80 -11.99
C GLU A 92 -10.84 11.48 -12.28
N ALA A 93 -10.47 10.77 -13.36
CA ALA A 93 -11.04 9.47 -13.70
C ALA A 93 -10.66 8.40 -12.66
N CYS A 94 -9.39 8.34 -12.25
CA CYS A 94 -8.96 7.45 -11.18
C CYS A 94 -9.67 7.75 -9.85
N HIS A 95 -9.79 9.02 -9.48
CA HIS A 95 -10.49 9.44 -8.26
C HIS A 95 -11.98 9.05 -8.30
N ALA A 96 -12.65 9.27 -9.43
CA ALA A 96 -14.04 8.85 -9.62
C ALA A 96 -14.22 7.34 -9.40
N TYR A 97 -13.31 6.51 -9.94
CA TYR A 97 -13.35 5.07 -9.73
C TYR A 97 -13.13 4.68 -8.26
N ILE A 98 -12.19 5.32 -7.55
CA ILE A 98 -11.99 5.09 -6.12
C ILE A 98 -13.27 5.43 -5.34
N ARG A 99 -13.92 6.55 -5.66
CA ARG A 99 -15.14 7.00 -4.99
C ARG A 99 -16.39 6.17 -5.26
N GLN A 100 -16.41 5.38 -6.35
CA GLN A 100 -17.45 4.38 -6.57
C GLN A 100 -17.37 3.21 -5.57
N ASN A 101 -16.17 2.93 -5.05
CA ASN A 101 -15.91 1.78 -4.17
C ASN A 101 -15.72 2.20 -2.71
N ILE A 102 -15.23 3.43 -2.47
CA ILE A 102 -14.85 3.93 -1.16
C ILE A 102 -15.46 5.33 -0.99
N PRO A 103 -16.48 5.51 -0.15
CA PRO A 103 -17.12 6.81 0.05
C PRO A 103 -16.17 7.83 0.71
N HIS A 104 -16.52 9.11 0.59
CA HIS A 104 -15.87 10.15 1.40
C HIS A 104 -16.18 9.93 2.88
N ILE A 105 -15.17 10.04 3.73
CA ILE A 105 -15.29 9.77 5.17
C ILE A 105 -15.53 11.10 5.90
N ASN A 106 -16.72 11.25 6.48
CA ASN A 106 -17.11 12.48 7.20
C ASN A 106 -16.80 12.41 8.71
N GLU A 107 -16.88 11.21 9.28
CA GLU A 107 -16.68 10.93 10.71
C GLU A 107 -15.82 9.67 10.89
N ASP A 108 -15.35 9.40 12.10
CA ASP A 108 -14.52 8.22 12.39
C ASP A 108 -15.29 6.93 12.12
N VAL A 109 -14.66 6.04 11.35
CA VAL A 109 -15.19 4.74 10.94
C VAL A 109 -14.11 3.68 11.07
N VAL A 110 -14.50 2.41 10.97
CA VAL A 110 -13.56 1.28 10.91
C VAL A 110 -12.82 1.31 9.57
N LEU A 111 -11.63 1.91 9.55
CA LEU A 111 -10.85 2.10 8.32
C LEU A 111 -10.27 0.80 7.74
N SER A 112 -10.19 -0.28 8.52
CA SER A 112 -9.64 -1.56 8.02
C SER A 112 -10.42 -2.12 6.85
N GLU A 113 -11.75 -1.97 6.84
CA GLU A 113 -12.60 -2.44 5.72
C GLU A 113 -12.28 -1.68 4.43
N TYR A 114 -12.11 -0.37 4.53
CA TYR A 114 -11.73 0.47 3.39
C TYR A 114 -10.29 0.24 2.93
N ILE A 115 -9.37 -0.12 3.85
CA ILE A 115 -8.01 -0.52 3.49
C ILE A 115 -8.03 -1.80 2.66
N GLU A 116 -8.84 -2.79 3.03
CA GLU A 116 -8.98 -4.02 2.24
C GLU A 116 -9.60 -3.76 0.86
N ILE A 117 -10.61 -2.90 0.76
CA ILE A 117 -11.17 -2.49 -0.55
C ILE A 117 -10.10 -1.79 -1.40
N ALA A 118 -9.35 -0.85 -0.82
CA ALA A 118 -8.26 -0.16 -1.51
C ALA A 118 -7.14 -1.12 -1.94
N LEU A 119 -6.85 -2.15 -1.14
CA LEU A 119 -5.88 -3.20 -1.46
C LEU A 119 -6.31 -4.00 -2.70
N GLU A 120 -7.59 -4.34 -2.81
CA GLU A 120 -8.12 -5.03 -4.00
C GLU A 120 -8.10 -4.12 -5.24
N ILE A 121 -8.32 -2.82 -5.09
CA ILE A 121 -8.12 -1.84 -6.17
C ILE A 121 -6.66 -1.86 -6.65
N ILE A 122 -5.68 -1.84 -5.75
CA ILE A 122 -4.25 -1.91 -6.10
C ILE A 122 -3.93 -3.21 -6.84
N LYS A 123 -4.38 -4.36 -6.33
CA LYS A 123 -4.10 -5.69 -6.92
C LYS A 123 -4.76 -5.91 -8.27
N SER A 124 -5.98 -5.39 -8.46
CA SER A 124 -6.70 -5.51 -9.74
C SER A 124 -6.04 -4.76 -10.89
N LYS A 125 -5.16 -3.79 -10.57
CA LYS A 125 -4.48 -2.89 -11.53
C LYS A 125 -5.45 -2.05 -12.36
N GLU A 126 -6.69 -1.89 -11.90
CA GLU A 126 -7.73 -1.18 -12.67
C GLU A 126 -7.36 0.29 -12.88
N LEU A 127 -6.76 0.93 -11.89
CA LEU A 127 -6.27 2.31 -12.00
C LEU A 127 -5.23 2.49 -13.12
N ILE A 128 -4.41 1.48 -13.40
CA ILE A 128 -3.45 1.53 -14.51
C ILE A 128 -4.18 1.48 -15.85
N LYS A 129 -5.24 0.66 -15.97
CA LYS A 129 -6.05 0.60 -17.19
C LYS A 129 -6.75 1.93 -17.45
N ILE A 130 -7.45 2.46 -16.44
CA ILE A 130 -8.11 3.77 -16.51
C ILE A 130 -7.12 4.85 -16.92
N ALA A 131 -5.94 4.88 -16.30
CA ALA A 131 -4.93 5.89 -16.61
C ALA A 131 -4.41 5.82 -18.05
N ASN A 132 -4.39 4.64 -18.67
CA ASN A 132 -3.96 4.46 -20.06
C ASN A 132 -5.07 4.74 -21.08
N GLU A 133 -6.33 4.60 -20.69
CA GLU A 133 -7.49 4.88 -21.55
C GLU A 133 -7.78 6.38 -21.66
N VAL A 134 -7.55 7.12 -20.57
CA VAL A 134 -7.74 8.57 -20.52
C VAL A 134 -6.50 9.27 -21.08
N LYS A 135 -6.60 9.68 -22.36
CA LYS A 135 -5.59 10.50 -23.05
C LYS A 135 -5.78 12.00 -22.80
#